data_AF-A0A0P1EDP0-F1
#
_entry.id   AF-A0A0P1EDP0-F1
#
_cell.length_a   1.000
_cell.length_b   1.000
_cell.length_c   1.000
_cell.angle_alpha   90.00
_cell.angle_beta   90.00
_cell.angle_gamma   90.00
#
_symmetry.space_group_name_H-M   'P 1'
#
loop_
_entity.id
_entity.type
_entity.pdbx_description
1 polymer ?
#
loop_
_entity_poly.entity_id
_entity_poly.type
_entity_poly.pdbx_seq_one_letter_code
_entity_poly.pdbx_strand_id
1 'polypeptide(L)' 'MEATQTITSNRNVFSALFADYAEARTEHFRRRIFANTVHDLEALNDRQLSDIGVPRAEIKQRAYQSVYHGAPYRQ' A
#
# COMPACT_ATOMS: atom_id res chain seq x y z
N MET A 1 -9.07 -13.58 -50.83
CA MET A 1 -9.62 -13.94 -49.51
C MET A 1 -8.41 -14.07 -48.59
N GLU A 2 -8.17 -13.10 -47.72
CA GLU A 2 -6.97 -13.04 -46.88
C GLU A 2 -7.45 -12.83 -45.44
N ALA A 3 -7.17 -13.82 -44.60
CA ALA A 3 -7.66 -13.88 -43.23
C ALA A 3 -6.73 -13.08 -42.32
N THR A 4 -7.17 -11.91 -41.88
CA THR A 4 -6.49 -11.07 -40.89
C THR A 4 -6.56 -11.75 -39.52
N GLN A 5 -5.49 -12.47 -39.19
CA GLN A 5 -5.35 -13.18 -37.92
C GLN A 5 -5.16 -12.19 -36.75
N THR A 6 -6.26 -11.92 -36.06
CA THR A 6 -6.37 -11.90 -34.58
C THR A 6 -5.31 -11.13 -33.76
N ILE A 7 -5.23 -9.80 -33.92
CA ILE A 7 -4.43 -8.94 -33.01
C ILE A 7 -5.20 -8.61 -31.70
N THR A 8 -6.49 -8.96 -31.61
CA THR A 8 -7.37 -8.55 -30.49
C THR A 8 -7.18 -9.36 -29.20
N SER A 9 -6.77 -10.64 -29.25
CA SER A 9 -6.67 -11.49 -28.06
C SER A 9 -5.47 -11.17 -27.14
N ASN A 10 -4.34 -10.77 -27.72
CA ASN A 10 -3.11 -10.57 -26.93
C ASN A 10 -3.16 -9.31 -26.05
N ARG A 11 -3.84 -8.25 -26.49
CA ARG A 11 -3.85 -6.97 -25.77
C ARG A 11 -4.43 -7.08 -24.35
N ASN A 12 -5.41 -7.96 -24.18
CA ASN A 12 -6.14 -8.15 -22.93
C ASN A 12 -5.35 -8.99 -21.90
N VAL A 13 -4.61 -10.00 -22.35
CA VAL A 13 -3.74 -10.81 -21.47
C VAL A 13 -2.51 -10.01 -21.04
N PHE A 14 -1.91 -9.23 -21.93
CA PHE A 14 -0.81 -8.34 -21.57
C PHE A 14 -1.26 -7.29 -20.54
N SER A 15 -2.41 -6.64 -20.73
CA SER A 15 -2.92 -5.67 -19.74
C SER A 15 -3.23 -6.29 -18.38
N ALA A 16 -3.73 -7.52 -18.32
CA ALA A 16 -4.00 -8.22 -17.07
C ALA A 16 -2.71 -8.49 -16.29
N LEU A 17 -1.64 -8.93 -16.97
CA LEU A 17 -0.34 -9.15 -16.34
C LEU A 17 0.29 -7.86 -15.80
N PHE A 18 0.13 -6.74 -16.52
CA PHE A 18 0.60 -5.44 -16.03
C PHE A 18 -0.29 -4.88 -14.91
N ALA A 19 -1.59 -5.17 -14.90
CA ALA A 19 -2.48 -4.83 -13.80
C ALA A 19 -2.11 -5.62 -12.54
N ASP A 20 -1.91 -6.94 -12.66
CA ASP A 20 -1.45 -7.81 -11.57
C ASP A 20 -0.06 -7.38 -11.07
N TYR A 21 0.86 -7.00 -11.97
CA TYR A 21 2.18 -6.50 -11.61
C TYR A 21 2.11 -5.13 -10.91
N ALA A 22 1.28 -4.23 -11.40
CA ALA A 22 1.05 -2.92 -10.77
C ALA A 22 0.42 -3.10 -9.39
N GLU A 23 -0.59 -3.96 -9.27
CA GLU A 23 -1.28 -4.28 -8.03
C GLU A 23 -0.35 -4.96 -7.02
N ALA A 24 0.43 -5.96 -7.45
CA ALA A 24 1.45 -6.60 -6.63
C ALA A 24 2.53 -5.61 -6.18
N ARG A 25 2.99 -4.71 -7.05
CA ARG A 25 3.95 -3.67 -6.70
C ARG A 25 3.35 -2.68 -5.70
N THR A 26 2.08 -2.30 -5.85
CA THR A 26 1.41 -1.46 -4.87
C THR A 26 1.23 -2.15 -3.53
N GLU A 27 0.93 -3.45 -3.51
CA GLU A 27 0.76 -4.19 -2.26
C GLU A 27 2.10 -4.41 -1.54
N HIS A 28 3.16 -4.76 -2.27
CA HIS A 28 4.51 -4.84 -1.70
C HIS A 28 4.98 -3.49 -1.17
N PHE A 29 4.67 -2.40 -1.87
CA PHE A 29 5.00 -1.05 -1.44
C PHE A 29 4.22 -0.66 -0.18
N ARG A 30 2.90 -0.90 -0.15
CA ARG A 30 2.05 -0.70 1.04
C ARG A 30 2.57 -1.48 2.23
N ARG A 31 2.84 -2.78 2.06
CA ARG A 31 3.36 -3.64 3.13
C ARG A 31 4.71 -3.15 3.65
N ARG A 32 5.59 -2.68 2.76
CA ARG A 32 6.88 -2.10 3.16
C ARG A 32 6.71 -0.80 3.94
N ILE A 33 5.85 0.12 3.48
CA ILE A 33 5.56 1.35 4.22
C ILE A 33 4.96 1.01 5.58
N PHE A 34 3.98 0.11 5.65
CA PHE A 34 3.39 -0.31 6.91
C PHE A 34 4.43 -0.84 7.90
N ALA A 35 5.28 -1.77 7.45
CA ALA A 35 6.32 -2.35 8.30
C ALA A 35 7.32 -1.29 8.79
N ASN A 36 7.76 -0.39 7.91
CA ASN A 36 8.64 0.71 8.28
C ASN A 36 7.96 1.68 9.26
N THR A 37 6.73 2.12 8.99
CA THR A 37 5.99 3.03 9.86
C THR A 37 5.77 2.43 11.26
N VAL A 38 5.43 1.14 11.35
CA VAL A 38 5.30 0.48 12.65
C VAL A 38 6.64 0.43 13.37
N HIS A 39 7.72 0.05 12.66
CA HIS A 39 9.05 -0.01 13.24
C HIS A 39 9.53 1.36 13.76
N ASP A 40 9.34 2.42 12.96
CA ASP A 40 9.73 3.78 13.31
C ASP A 40 8.94 4.29 14.52
N LEU A 41 7.63 4.04 14.57
CA LEU A 41 6.78 4.40 15.72
C LEU A 41 7.11 3.57 16.97
N GLU A 42 7.43 2.28 16.82
CA GLU A 42 7.85 1.42 17.92
C GLU A 42 9.27 1.79 18.42
N ALA A 43 10.11 2.43 17.61
CA ALA A 43 11.40 2.95 18.05
C ALA A 43 11.28 4.20 18.94
N LEU A 44 10.16 4.92 18.87
CA LEU A 44 9.93 6.13 19.67
C LEU A 44 9.69 5.81 21.15
N ASN A 45 10.11 6.75 22.01
CA ASN A 45 9.84 6.71 23.45
C ASN A 45 8.37 7.10 23.72
N ASP A 46 7.82 6.69 24.87
CA ASP A 46 6.43 7.00 25.24
C ASP A 46 6.14 8.50 25.32
N ARG A 47 7.13 9.34 25.66
CA ARG A 47 6.99 10.81 25.61
C ARG A 47 6.86 11.35 24.18
N GLN A 48 7.65 10.82 23.24
CA GLN A 48 7.58 11.24 21.84
C GLN A 48 6.26 10.77 21.21
N LEU A 49 5.84 9.56 21.53
CA LEU A 49 4.53 9.02 21.16
C LEU A 49 3.39 9.86 21.73
N SER A 50 3.50 10.29 22.99
CA SER A 50 2.52 11.16 23.63
C SER A 50 2.47 12.56 23.00
N ASP A 51 3.62 13.11 22.59
CA ASP A 51 3.71 14.43 21.94
C ASP A 51 2.95 14.45 20.61
N ILE A 52 3.08 13.38 19.83
CA ILE A 52 2.34 13.21 18.56
C ILE A 52 0.93 12.62 18.74
N GLY A 53 0.49 12.40 19.97
CA GLY A 53 -0.84 11.86 20.28
C GLY A 53 -1.09 10.44 19.77
N VAL A 54 -0.05 9.60 19.67
CA VAL A 54 -0.14 8.20 19.23
C VAL A 54 0.11 7.28 20.41
N PRO A 55 -0.92 6.63 21.00
CA PRO A 55 -0.70 5.66 22.05
C PRO A 55 -0.09 4.37 21.48
N ARG A 56 0.82 3.75 22.23
CA ARG A 56 1.63 2.61 21.77
C ARG A 56 0.79 1.41 21.30
N ALA A 57 -0.34 1.18 21.96
CA ALA A 57 -1.30 0.13 21.59
C ALA A 57 -1.96 0.36 20.22
N GLU A 58 -2.06 1.61 19.77
CA GLU A 58 -2.72 1.97 18.50
C GLU A 58 -1.76 2.08 17.31
N ILE A 59 -0.44 1.99 17.52
CA ILE A 59 0.58 2.15 16.46
C ILE A 59 0.24 1.31 15.22
N LYS A 60 -0.06 0.01 15.41
CA LYS A 60 -0.37 -0.90 14.30
C LYS A 60 -1.66 -0.51 13.58
N GLN A 61 -2.69 -0.10 14.32
CA GLN A 61 -3.96 0.32 13.76
C GLN A 61 -3.81 1.63 12.95
N ARG A 62 -3.09 2.61 13.50
CA ARG A 62 -2.87 3.91 12.85
C ARG A 62 -1.96 3.80 11.63
N ALA A 63 -0.90 3.00 11.72
CA ALA A 63 -0.04 2.71 10.58
C ALA A 63 -0.84 2.02 9.46
N TYR A 64 -1.72 1.07 9.80
CA TYR A 64 -2.59 0.40 8.83
C TYR A 64 -3.57 1.39 8.17
N GLN A 65 -4.24 2.25 8.95
CA GLN A 65 -5.14 3.28 8.40
C GLN A 65 -4.41 4.25 7.46
N SER A 66 -3.24 4.75 7.85
CA SER A 66 -2.45 5.67 7.02
C SER A 66 -2.07 5.04 5.66
N VAL A 67 -1.64 3.78 5.66
CA VAL A 67 -1.14 3.09 4.46
C VAL A 67 -2.26 2.59 3.55
N TYR A 68 -3.32 2.01 4.13
CA TYR A 68 -4.35 1.31 3.37
C TYR A 68 -5.61 2.13 3.13
N HIS A 69 -5.92 3.08 4.01
CA HIS A 69 -7.13 3.90 3.89
C HIS A 69 -6.85 5.31 3.37
N GLY A 70 -5.58 5.76 3.32
CA GLY A 70 -5.18 7.04 2.72
C GLY A 70 -5.94 8.26 3.24
N ALA A 71 -6.67 8.12 4.34
CA ALA A 71 -7.50 9.16 4.90
C ALA A 71 -6.58 10.06 5.72
N PRO A 72 -6.41 11.35 5.36
CA PRO A 72 -5.78 12.29 6.27
C PRO A 72 -6.60 12.27 7.56
N TYR A 73 -5.94 12.06 8.70
CA TYR A 73 -6.58 12.21 10.01
C TYR A 73 -7.16 13.62 10.06
N ARG A 74 -8.49 13.73 9.97
CA ARG A 74 -9.20 14.98 10.24
C ARG A 74 -9.11 15.21 11.74
N GLN A 75 -8.35 16.25 12.11
CA GLN A 75 -8.27 16.79 13.46
C GLN A 75 -9.64 17.27 13.94
#